data_AF-A8KB42-F1
#
_entry.id   AF-A8KB42-F1
#
_cell.length_a   1.000
_cell.length_b   1.000
_cell.length_c   1.000
_cell.angle_alpha   90.00
_cell.angle_beta   90.00
_cell.angle_gamma   90.00
#
_symmetry.space_group_name_H-M   'P 1'
#
loop_
_entity.id
_entity.type
_entity.pdbx_description
1 polymer ?
#
loop_
_entity_poly.entity_id
_entity_poly.type
_entity_poly.pdbx_seq_one_letter_code
_entity_poly.pdbx_strand_id
1 'polypeptide(L)'
;MVPSHIWTAVCYKHRLDDEKSFSFSYLGENLPEGDITLMSVENLNSQLSVLNSYQTIQIFADNCFGNNNKLSKVQGEFQKLISLKVCKNQMNTKIQNICNNLGVIIPAINRKRTTSQLFDVSEMTVKLAFNSMSSYFTGVEELKTLHGSACLITRAKPLKKGDVSTDEVECMLVPEKQNTAADGSSCLYRSESDNVCRCYYEGGHKPCCSSSCLYQDELQDYRCYSGQELVRCSPRYSLITADGQRCKEDHPCATYGHGYYWCRTSAEETSPCSPPLWRSKAKNGKYCRSNHACAKYGQSEPWCYTDDEGNSDKCCTSDDCYSAVNGKTCRSDHECGYHGYSFLWCYTDDNNNWEYCCTDCDDGGNTDNTCVNTYASPFSNYAPAWM
;
A
#
# COMPACT_ATOMS: atom_id res chain seq x y z
N MET A 1 -23.94 -11.75 21.12
CA MET A 1 -22.57 -11.70 21.66
C MET A 1 -21.71 -12.56 20.76
N VAL A 2 -20.80 -11.96 20.00
CA VAL A 2 -19.86 -12.67 19.13
C VAL A 2 -18.55 -12.83 19.93
N PRO A 3 -18.00 -14.04 20.07
CA PRO A 3 -16.73 -14.22 20.77
C PRO A 3 -15.63 -13.50 20.00
N SER A 4 -14.71 -12.82 20.71
CA SER A 4 -13.55 -12.17 20.09
C SER A 4 -12.49 -13.17 19.63
N HIS A 5 -12.47 -14.35 20.24
CA HIS A 5 -11.47 -15.39 19.97
C HIS A 5 -12.12 -16.77 19.85
N ILE A 6 -11.51 -17.62 19.04
CA ILE A 6 -11.77 -19.05 18.94
C ILE A 6 -10.56 -19.81 19.45
N TRP A 7 -10.78 -20.93 20.14
CA TRP A 7 -9.68 -21.76 20.60
C TRP A 7 -10.06 -23.24 20.58
N THR A 8 -9.07 -24.10 20.56
CA THR A 8 -9.25 -25.54 20.75
C THR A 8 -8.00 -26.12 21.39
N ALA A 9 -8.19 -27.06 22.31
CA ALA A 9 -7.12 -27.88 22.85
C ALA A 9 -7.39 -29.35 22.51
N VAL A 10 -6.34 -30.06 22.13
CA VAL A 10 -6.39 -31.47 21.75
C VAL A 10 -5.48 -32.25 22.69
N CYS A 11 -6.04 -33.30 23.28
CA CYS A 11 -5.36 -34.24 24.16
C CYS A 11 -5.39 -35.63 23.50
N TYR A 12 -4.23 -36.15 23.11
CA TYR A 12 -4.09 -37.47 22.51
C TYR A 12 -3.35 -38.40 23.47
N LYS A 13 -4.03 -39.43 23.97
CA LYS A 13 -3.42 -40.51 24.73
C LYS A 13 -3.28 -41.76 23.87
N HIS A 14 -2.05 -42.21 23.68
CA HIS A 14 -1.78 -43.48 23.02
C HIS A 14 -2.11 -44.65 23.96
N ARG A 15 -2.67 -45.73 23.42
CA ARG A 15 -3.24 -46.84 24.24
C ARG A 15 -2.20 -47.62 25.05
N LEU A 16 -0.96 -47.69 24.58
CA LEU A 16 0.07 -48.59 25.11
C LEU A 16 1.40 -47.90 25.46
N ASP A 17 1.55 -46.62 25.14
CA ASP A 17 2.87 -45.96 25.14
C ASP A 17 2.69 -44.46 25.38
N ASP A 18 2.87 -44.02 26.63
CA ASP A 18 2.67 -42.62 27.01
C ASP A 18 3.67 -41.67 26.35
N GLU A 19 4.83 -42.16 25.88
CA GLU A 19 5.77 -41.36 25.06
C GLU A 19 5.24 -41.11 23.65
N LYS A 20 4.17 -41.80 23.24
CA LYS A 20 3.45 -41.49 22.01
C LYS A 20 2.26 -40.57 22.21
N SER A 21 1.85 -40.33 23.44
CA SER A 21 0.80 -39.39 23.83
C SER A 21 1.30 -37.94 23.72
N PHE A 22 0.43 -37.01 23.36
CA PHE A 22 0.78 -35.60 23.22
C PHE A 22 -0.47 -34.72 23.34
N SER A 23 -0.26 -33.44 23.61
CA SER A 23 -1.30 -32.42 23.45
C SER A 23 -0.78 -31.23 22.67
N PHE A 24 -1.72 -30.48 22.09
CA PHE A 24 -1.47 -29.20 21.44
C PHE A 24 -2.74 -28.35 21.52
N SER A 25 -2.60 -27.06 21.32
CA SER A 25 -3.74 -26.16 21.29
C SER A 25 -3.53 -25.01 20.33
N TYR A 26 -4.61 -24.39 19.88
CA TYR A 26 -4.55 -23.16 19.10
C TYR A 26 -5.55 -22.13 19.61
N LEU A 27 -5.18 -20.87 19.41
CA LEU A 27 -5.98 -19.68 19.68
C LEU A 27 -5.96 -18.83 18.41
N GLY A 28 -7.12 -18.35 17.99
CA GLY A 28 -7.22 -17.41 16.88
C GLY A 28 -8.23 -16.33 17.16
N GLU A 29 -8.04 -15.19 16.50
CA GLU A 29 -8.98 -14.08 16.55
C GLU A 29 -10.17 -14.37 15.66
N ASN A 30 -11.38 -14.01 16.11
CA ASN A 30 -12.60 -14.20 15.34
C ASN A 30 -12.80 -13.03 14.36
N LEU A 31 -11.83 -12.84 13.46
CA LEU A 31 -11.81 -11.85 12.41
C LEU A 31 -11.66 -12.53 11.04
N PRO A 32 -12.12 -11.92 9.92
CA PRO A 32 -11.95 -12.49 8.58
C PRO A 32 -10.51 -12.83 8.22
N GLU A 33 -9.55 -12.05 8.74
CA GLU A 33 -8.10 -12.23 8.57
C GLU A 33 -7.43 -12.76 9.85
N GLY A 34 -8.23 -13.27 10.80
CA GLY A 34 -7.74 -13.67 12.11
C GLY A 34 -6.71 -14.80 12.01
N ASP A 35 -5.52 -14.54 12.54
CA ASP A 35 -4.44 -15.53 12.59
C ASP A 35 -4.73 -16.62 13.63
N ILE A 36 -4.34 -17.85 13.32
CA ILE A 36 -4.40 -18.98 14.25
C ILE A 36 -2.98 -19.25 14.76
N THR A 37 -2.77 -19.04 16.05
CA THR A 37 -1.50 -19.33 16.73
C THR A 37 -1.57 -20.69 17.42
N LEU A 38 -0.65 -21.58 17.05
CA LEU A 38 -0.48 -22.88 17.70
C LEU A 38 0.46 -22.78 18.90
N MET A 39 0.08 -23.38 20.02
CA MET A 39 0.78 -23.29 21.31
C MET A 39 0.61 -24.57 22.14
N SER A 40 1.29 -24.64 23.29
CA SER A 40 1.03 -25.68 24.29
C SER A 40 -0.28 -25.38 25.03
N VAL A 41 -0.91 -26.42 25.58
CA VAL A 41 -2.12 -26.26 26.41
C VAL A 41 -1.85 -25.35 27.61
N GLU A 42 -0.66 -25.44 28.20
CA GLU A 42 -0.21 -24.57 29.29
C GLU A 42 -0.22 -23.10 28.86
N ASN A 43 0.36 -22.78 27.70
CA ASN A 43 0.35 -21.41 27.18
C ASN A 43 -1.07 -20.93 26.85
N LEU A 44 -1.94 -21.81 26.34
CA LEU A 44 -3.34 -21.47 26.08
C LEU A 44 -4.08 -21.13 27.38
N ASN A 45 -3.89 -21.91 28.44
CA ASN A 45 -4.46 -21.61 29.76
C ASN A 45 -4.04 -20.21 30.23
N SER A 46 -2.75 -19.86 30.11
CA SER A 46 -2.26 -18.53 30.46
C SER A 46 -2.92 -17.42 29.62
N GLN A 47 -3.02 -17.60 28.29
CA GLN A 47 -3.64 -16.63 27.38
C GLN A 47 -5.13 -16.43 27.68
N LEU A 48 -5.89 -17.52 27.89
CA LEU A 48 -7.31 -17.44 28.22
C LEU A 48 -7.54 -16.77 29.57
N SER A 49 -6.68 -17.01 30.57
CA SER A 49 -6.78 -16.33 31.87
C SER A 49 -6.56 -14.83 31.78
N VAL A 50 -5.69 -14.37 30.86
CA VAL A 50 -5.53 -12.95 30.55
C VAL A 50 -6.78 -12.40 29.87
N LEU A 51 -7.28 -13.08 28.83
CA LEU A 51 -8.45 -12.65 28.07
C LEU A 51 -9.74 -12.57 28.92
N ASN A 52 -9.90 -13.46 29.89
CA ASN A 52 -11.08 -13.54 30.75
C ASN A 52 -10.94 -12.80 32.09
N SER A 53 -10.03 -11.82 32.20
CA SER A 53 -9.91 -10.91 33.35
C SER A 53 -10.13 -11.62 34.71
N TYR A 54 -9.19 -12.51 35.08
CA TYR A 54 -9.05 -13.07 36.45
C TYR A 54 -9.72 -14.40 36.79
N GLN A 55 -10.09 -15.24 35.83
CA GLN A 55 -10.34 -16.67 36.12
C GLN A 55 -9.13 -17.51 35.75
N THR A 56 -8.61 -18.29 36.70
CA THR A 56 -7.66 -19.37 36.40
C THR A 56 -8.37 -20.40 35.55
N ILE A 57 -7.91 -20.58 34.32
CA ILE A 57 -8.51 -21.53 33.38
C ILE A 57 -7.59 -22.74 33.28
N GLN A 58 -8.16 -23.92 33.53
CA GLN A 58 -7.53 -25.20 33.27
C GLN A 58 -8.43 -25.98 32.32
N ILE A 59 -8.02 -26.09 31.05
CA ILE A 59 -8.81 -26.79 30.03
C ILE A 59 -8.84 -28.30 30.28
N PHE A 60 -7.73 -28.88 30.70
CA PHE A 60 -7.60 -30.28 31.09
C PHE A 60 -7.27 -30.37 32.58
N ALA A 61 -7.60 -31.50 33.21
CA ALA A 61 -7.29 -31.75 34.63
C ALA A 61 -5.77 -31.79 34.91
N ASP A 62 -4.96 -32.05 33.88
CA ASP A 62 -3.51 -31.98 33.87
C ASP A 62 -3.00 -31.28 32.59
N ASN A 63 -1.69 -31.21 32.36
CA ASN A 63 -1.13 -30.65 31.12
C ASN A 63 -1.23 -31.62 29.91
N CYS A 64 -1.99 -32.72 30.02
CA CYS A 64 -2.16 -33.80 29.04
C CYS A 64 -0.90 -34.07 28.19
N PHE A 65 0.15 -34.61 28.77
CA PHE A 65 1.40 -34.95 28.05
C PHE A 65 2.04 -33.77 27.29
N GLY A 66 1.80 -32.52 27.69
CA GLY A 66 2.25 -31.30 27.00
C GLY A 66 3.77 -31.15 26.85
N ASN A 67 4.55 -31.88 27.66
CA ASN A 67 6.01 -31.87 27.64
C ASN A 67 6.62 -32.81 26.57
N ASN A 68 5.81 -33.49 25.76
CA ASN A 68 6.34 -34.43 24.78
C ASN A 68 6.88 -33.72 23.53
N ASN A 69 8.10 -34.08 23.10
CA ASN A 69 8.79 -33.54 21.91
C ASN A 69 7.98 -33.68 20.60
N LYS A 70 6.96 -34.56 20.58
CA LYS A 70 6.02 -34.70 19.47
C LYS A 70 5.25 -33.43 19.14
N LEU A 71 5.07 -32.51 20.10
CA LEU A 71 4.44 -31.21 19.85
C LEU A 71 5.11 -30.50 18.65
N SER A 72 6.44 -30.50 18.57
CA SER A 72 7.18 -29.89 17.45
C SER A 72 6.84 -30.50 16.08
N LYS A 73 6.61 -31.82 16.02
CA LYS A 73 6.20 -32.52 14.79
C LYS A 73 4.77 -32.18 14.40
N VAL A 74 3.86 -32.18 15.38
CA VAL A 74 2.46 -31.78 15.19
C VAL A 74 2.37 -30.32 14.75
N GLN A 75 3.19 -29.44 15.34
CA GLN A 75 3.31 -28.04 14.94
C GLN A 75 3.74 -27.91 13.48
N GLY A 76 4.74 -28.68 13.03
CA GLY A 76 5.14 -28.71 11.63
C GLY A 76 4.03 -29.15 10.67
N GLU A 77 3.31 -30.24 10.99
CA GLU A 77 2.19 -30.72 10.15
C GLU A 77 0.99 -29.78 10.18
N PHE A 78 0.68 -29.16 11.32
CA PHE A 78 -0.43 -28.22 11.44
C PHE A 78 -0.14 -26.90 10.70
N GLN A 79 1.08 -26.36 10.83
CA GLN A 79 1.51 -25.21 10.04
C GLN A 79 1.43 -25.51 8.55
N LYS A 80 1.89 -26.70 8.13
CA LYS A 80 1.77 -27.15 6.74
C LYS A 80 0.30 -27.17 6.29
N LEU A 81 -0.63 -27.66 7.10
CA LEU A 81 -2.07 -27.68 6.78
C LEU A 81 -2.70 -26.27 6.70
N ILE A 82 -2.33 -25.34 7.59
CA ILE A 82 -2.78 -23.95 7.54
C ILE A 82 -2.26 -23.26 6.28
N SER A 83 -0.94 -23.31 6.04
CA SER A 83 -0.33 -22.73 4.84
C SER A 83 -0.91 -23.34 3.56
N LEU A 84 -1.24 -24.64 3.57
CA LEU A 84 -1.88 -25.31 2.44
C LEU A 84 -3.33 -24.84 2.20
N LYS A 85 -4.11 -24.42 3.21
CA LYS A 85 -5.48 -23.93 2.96
C LYS A 85 -5.51 -22.68 2.11
N VAL A 86 -4.57 -21.76 2.31
CA VAL A 86 -4.40 -20.56 1.48
C VAL A 86 -4.08 -20.94 0.02
N CYS A 87 -3.36 -22.04 -0.18
CA CYS A 87 -2.85 -22.48 -1.48
C CYS A 87 -3.72 -23.51 -2.22
N LYS A 88 -4.62 -24.23 -1.54
CA LYS A 88 -5.38 -25.36 -2.12
C LYS A 88 -6.42 -24.95 -3.16
N ASN A 89 -6.89 -23.70 -3.14
CA ASN A 89 -8.00 -23.26 -3.99
C ASN A 89 -7.58 -22.51 -5.27
N GLN A 90 -6.28 -22.40 -5.59
CA GLN A 90 -5.83 -21.60 -6.74
C GLN A 90 -5.24 -22.46 -7.89
N MET A 91 -5.84 -22.29 -9.09
CA MET A 91 -5.60 -23.13 -10.28
C MET A 91 -4.49 -22.66 -11.23
N ASN A 92 -3.68 -21.66 -10.86
CA ASN A 92 -2.58 -21.21 -11.73
C ASN A 92 -1.25 -21.90 -11.33
N THR A 93 -0.56 -22.50 -12.30
CA THR A 93 0.76 -23.14 -12.09
C THR A 93 1.80 -22.18 -11.49
N LYS A 94 1.76 -20.89 -11.85
CA LYS A 94 2.61 -19.86 -11.24
C LYS A 94 2.36 -19.75 -9.73
N ILE A 95 1.10 -19.72 -9.33
CA ILE A 95 0.69 -19.62 -7.93
C ILE A 95 1.07 -20.90 -7.17
N GLN A 96 0.87 -22.07 -7.76
CA GLN A 96 1.27 -23.34 -7.15
C GLN A 96 2.77 -23.39 -6.85
N ASN A 97 3.60 -22.91 -7.77
CA ASN A 97 5.05 -22.81 -7.55
C ASN A 97 5.39 -21.84 -6.41
N ILE A 98 4.74 -20.68 -6.34
CA ILE A 98 4.90 -19.73 -5.22
C ILE A 98 4.53 -20.40 -3.90
N CYS A 99 3.38 -21.06 -3.85
CA CYS A 99 2.91 -21.80 -2.69
C CYS A 99 3.86 -22.91 -2.24
N ASN A 100 4.41 -23.69 -3.17
CA ASN A 100 5.40 -24.72 -2.89
C ASN A 100 6.67 -24.11 -2.29
N ASN A 101 7.15 -23.00 -2.85
CA ASN A 101 8.33 -22.28 -2.33
C ASN A 101 8.06 -21.70 -0.93
N LEU A 102 6.88 -21.11 -0.69
CA LEU A 102 6.47 -20.62 0.63
C LEU A 102 6.48 -21.74 1.68
N GLY A 103 6.06 -22.95 1.32
CA GLY A 103 6.10 -24.12 2.20
C GLY A 103 7.52 -24.54 2.62
N VAL A 104 8.57 -24.16 1.87
CA VAL A 104 9.97 -24.38 2.24
C VAL A 104 10.51 -23.20 3.06
N ILE A 105 10.15 -21.98 2.68
CA ILE A 105 10.66 -20.74 3.26
C ILE A 105 10.08 -20.46 4.64
N ILE A 106 8.76 -20.61 4.83
CA ILE A 106 8.09 -20.32 6.11
C ILE A 106 8.68 -21.16 7.26
N PRO A 107 8.90 -22.48 7.12
CA PRO A 107 9.57 -23.25 8.17
C PRO A 107 11.02 -22.83 8.41
N ALA A 108 11.73 -22.35 7.39
CA ALA A 108 13.10 -21.85 7.56
C ALA A 108 13.13 -20.56 8.39
N ILE A 109 12.17 -19.65 8.15
CA ILE A 109 12.02 -18.39 8.91
C ILE A 109 11.56 -18.65 10.35
N ASN A 110 10.60 -19.57 10.54
CA ASN A 110 9.95 -19.77 11.85
C ASN A 110 10.73 -20.68 12.82
N ARG A 111 11.67 -21.51 12.36
CA ARG A 111 12.44 -22.35 13.28
C ARG A 111 13.43 -21.51 14.06
N LYS A 112 13.35 -21.58 15.39
CA LYS A 112 14.43 -21.11 16.29
C LYS A 112 15.75 -21.67 15.76
N ARG A 113 16.69 -20.80 15.41
CA ARG A 113 18.06 -21.13 14.95
C ARG A 113 18.59 -22.34 15.71
N THR A 114 18.47 -23.52 15.12
CA THR A 114 19.25 -24.68 15.52
C THR A 114 20.41 -24.78 14.56
N THR A 115 21.55 -25.26 15.05
CA THR A 115 22.82 -25.39 14.31
C THR A 115 22.77 -26.32 13.09
N SER A 116 21.59 -26.82 12.71
CA SER A 116 21.37 -27.78 11.62
C SER A 116 20.56 -27.22 10.44
N GLN A 117 20.35 -25.90 10.34
CA GLN A 117 19.84 -25.29 9.10
C GLN A 117 20.95 -25.16 8.06
N LEU A 118 20.67 -25.58 6.82
CA LEU A 118 21.62 -25.57 5.69
C LEU A 118 21.69 -24.21 4.98
N PHE A 119 20.73 -23.32 5.21
CA PHE A 119 20.62 -22.04 4.53
C PHE A 119 19.86 -21.03 5.40
N ASP A 120 20.18 -19.76 5.19
CA ASP A 120 19.44 -18.60 5.71
C ASP A 120 18.74 -17.90 4.55
N VAL A 121 17.52 -17.40 4.78
CA VAL A 121 16.81 -16.56 3.80
C VAL A 121 17.33 -15.14 3.95
N SER A 122 18.11 -14.67 2.96
CA SER A 122 18.66 -13.32 2.96
C SER A 122 17.67 -12.26 2.46
N GLU A 123 16.82 -12.62 1.49
CA GLU A 123 15.89 -11.71 0.83
C GLU A 123 14.68 -12.48 0.28
N MET A 124 13.50 -11.86 0.35
CA MET A 124 12.30 -12.33 -0.35
C MET A 124 11.68 -11.16 -1.11
N THR A 125 11.61 -11.30 -2.43
CA THR A 125 10.98 -10.32 -3.31
C THR A 125 9.63 -10.83 -3.78
N VAL A 126 8.57 -10.06 -3.56
CA VAL A 126 7.24 -10.34 -4.09
C VAL A 126 6.94 -9.34 -5.20
N LYS A 127 6.59 -9.85 -6.38
CA LYS A 127 6.17 -9.05 -7.53
C LYS A 127 4.69 -9.26 -7.80
N LEU A 128 3.97 -8.17 -8.00
CA LEU A 128 2.56 -8.15 -8.37
C LEU A 128 2.42 -7.62 -9.79
N ALA A 129 1.42 -8.12 -10.51
CA ALA A 129 1.08 -7.66 -11.85
C ALA A 129 -0.38 -7.20 -11.87
N PHE A 130 -0.62 -6.04 -12.45
CA PHE A 130 -1.92 -5.39 -12.56
C PHE A 130 -2.26 -5.22 -14.04
N ASN A 131 -3.54 -5.36 -14.39
CA ASN A 131 -4.00 -5.30 -15.78
C ASN A 131 -4.04 -3.87 -16.34
N SER A 132 -4.13 -2.88 -15.45
CA SER A 132 -4.19 -1.47 -15.80
C SER A 132 -3.58 -0.62 -14.69
N MET A 133 -3.15 0.59 -15.04
CA MET A 133 -2.68 1.54 -14.04
C MET A 133 -3.79 1.92 -13.03
N SER A 134 -5.04 2.02 -13.47
CA SER A 134 -6.17 2.28 -12.56
C SER A 134 -6.28 1.18 -11.48
N SER A 135 -6.20 -0.09 -11.88
CA SER A 135 -6.23 -1.21 -10.92
C SER A 135 -5.03 -1.22 -9.97
N TYR A 136 -3.86 -0.78 -10.45
CA TYR A 136 -2.68 -0.59 -9.62
C TYR A 136 -2.90 0.50 -8.56
N PHE A 137 -3.39 1.68 -8.94
CA PHE A 137 -3.60 2.77 -7.99
C PHE A 137 -4.61 2.41 -6.91
N THR A 138 -5.72 1.74 -7.26
CA THR A 138 -6.68 1.24 -6.26
C THR A 138 -6.05 0.17 -5.37
N GLY A 139 -5.42 -0.85 -5.95
CA GLY A 139 -4.86 -1.96 -5.17
C GLY A 139 -3.71 -1.55 -4.24
N VAL A 140 -2.91 -0.56 -4.62
CA VAL A 140 -1.80 -0.08 -3.76
C VAL A 140 -2.31 0.66 -2.52
N GLU A 141 -3.39 1.43 -2.63
CA GLU A 141 -3.95 2.11 -1.44
C GLU A 141 -4.53 1.09 -0.44
N GLU A 142 -5.11 -0.01 -0.92
CA GLU A 142 -5.51 -1.15 -0.08
C GLU A 142 -4.31 -1.84 0.58
N LEU A 143 -3.24 -2.13 -0.18
CA LEU A 143 -2.01 -2.74 0.36
C LEU A 143 -1.37 -1.92 1.48
N LYS A 144 -1.36 -0.58 1.33
CA LYS A 144 -0.87 0.33 2.36
C LYS A 144 -1.75 0.28 3.61
N THR A 145 -3.06 0.40 3.42
CA THR A 145 -4.03 0.51 4.51
C THR A 145 -4.15 -0.80 5.31
N LEU A 146 -4.22 -1.95 4.64
CA LEU A 146 -4.46 -3.25 5.27
C LEU A 146 -3.17 -3.94 5.72
N HIS A 147 -2.06 -3.75 5.00
CA HIS A 147 -0.84 -4.53 5.19
C HIS A 147 0.41 -3.69 5.42
N GLY A 148 0.29 -2.36 5.54
CA GLY A 148 1.44 -1.46 5.74
C GLY A 148 2.51 -1.60 4.66
N SER A 149 2.08 -1.97 3.45
CA SER A 149 2.97 -2.34 2.34
C SER A 149 2.74 -1.42 1.15
N ALA A 150 3.84 -0.93 0.56
CA ALA A 150 3.82 -0.21 -0.71
C ALA A 150 4.19 -1.17 -1.85
N CYS A 151 3.84 -0.82 -3.08
CA CYS A 151 4.27 -1.56 -4.26
C CYS A 151 4.98 -0.61 -5.22
N LEU A 152 6.27 -0.83 -5.46
CA LEU A 152 7.06 0.03 -6.33
C LEU A 152 7.00 -0.46 -7.76
N ILE A 153 6.46 0.33 -8.68
CA ILE A 153 6.42 0.03 -10.11
C ILE A 153 7.84 -0.29 -10.60
N THR A 154 8.01 -1.50 -11.11
CA THR A 154 9.24 -1.97 -11.76
C THR A 154 9.12 -1.96 -13.27
N ARG A 155 7.89 -1.95 -13.78
CA ARG A 155 7.56 -1.89 -15.19
C ARG A 155 6.16 -1.28 -15.36
N ALA A 156 6.05 -0.30 -16.24
CA ALA A 156 4.78 0.21 -16.73
C ALA A 156 4.91 0.45 -18.23
N LYS A 157 4.01 -0.14 -19.01
CA LYS A 157 3.93 0.14 -20.44
C LYS A 157 3.12 1.43 -20.70
N PRO A 158 3.33 2.06 -21.86
CA PRO A 158 4.37 1.77 -22.85
C PRO A 158 5.72 2.30 -22.38
N LEU A 159 6.78 1.48 -22.46
CA LEU A 159 8.13 1.97 -22.16
C LEU A 159 8.67 2.84 -23.30
N LYS A 160 8.20 2.62 -24.54
CA LYS A 160 8.61 3.34 -25.75
C LYS A 160 7.47 3.47 -26.76
N LYS A 161 7.60 4.43 -27.67
CA LYS A 161 6.76 4.59 -28.86
C LYS A 161 6.72 3.27 -29.65
N GLY A 162 5.54 2.69 -29.83
CA GLY A 162 5.33 1.45 -30.59
C GLY A 162 5.31 0.14 -29.80
N ASP A 163 5.42 0.16 -28.47
CA ASP A 163 5.14 -1.03 -27.65
C ASP A 163 3.64 -1.37 -27.71
N VAL A 164 3.27 -2.64 -27.91
CA VAL A 164 1.87 -3.09 -27.95
C VAL A 164 1.20 -2.78 -26.60
N SER A 165 0.17 -1.92 -26.66
CA SER A 165 -0.66 -1.45 -25.54
C SER A 165 -1.25 -2.63 -24.77
N THR A 166 -0.57 -2.99 -23.70
CA THR A 166 -1.22 -3.50 -22.52
C THR A 166 -0.86 -2.51 -21.43
N ASP A 167 -1.83 -1.93 -20.74
CA ASP A 167 -1.62 -1.04 -19.58
C ASP A 167 -1.11 -1.81 -18.35
N GLU A 168 -0.37 -2.90 -18.60
CA GLU A 168 0.08 -3.83 -17.59
C GLU A 168 1.18 -3.16 -16.75
N VAL A 169 1.01 -3.27 -15.44
CA VAL A 169 1.91 -2.70 -14.45
C VAL A 169 2.46 -3.82 -13.59
N GLU A 170 3.78 -3.96 -13.55
CA GLU A 170 4.45 -4.85 -12.61
C GLU A 170 5.06 -4.02 -11.49
N CYS A 171 4.82 -4.38 -10.24
CA CYS A 171 5.39 -3.70 -9.08
C CYS A 171 5.99 -4.69 -8.08
N MET A 172 6.88 -4.19 -7.25
CA MET A 172 7.58 -4.93 -6.22
C MET A 172 7.09 -4.50 -4.84
N LEU A 173 6.59 -5.45 -4.06
CA LEU A 173 6.09 -5.20 -2.72
C LEU A 173 7.25 -4.88 -1.77
N VAL A 174 7.10 -3.81 -0.99
CA VAL A 174 8.06 -3.35 0.01
C VAL A 174 7.33 -2.84 1.25
N PRO A 175 7.97 -2.79 2.43
CA PRO A 175 7.38 -2.12 3.59
C PRO A 175 7.16 -0.64 3.27
N GLU A 176 5.97 -0.13 3.60
CA GLU A 176 5.64 1.28 3.41
C GLU A 176 6.46 2.17 4.34
N LYS A 177 6.54 1.80 5.63
CA LYS A 177 7.31 2.55 6.63
C LYS A 177 8.82 2.29 6.45
N GLN A 178 9.59 3.38 6.35
CA GLN A 178 11.05 3.38 6.25
C GLN A 178 11.66 4.47 7.14
N ASN A 179 12.99 4.50 7.27
CA ASN A 179 13.70 5.62 7.90
C ASN A 179 13.76 6.84 6.98
N THR A 180 12.60 7.38 6.59
CA THR A 180 12.48 8.54 5.70
C THR A 180 11.53 9.61 6.26
N ALA A 181 11.76 10.85 5.85
CA ALA A 181 10.82 11.96 6.00
C ALA A 181 9.58 11.73 5.13
N ALA A 182 8.52 12.51 5.36
CA ALA A 182 7.29 12.44 4.60
C ALA A 182 7.50 12.69 3.11
N ASP A 183 8.51 13.47 2.72
CA ASP A 183 8.89 13.75 1.33
C ASP A 183 9.80 12.68 0.69
N GLY A 184 10.14 11.61 1.41
CA GLY A 184 11.02 10.54 0.96
C GLY A 184 12.50 10.73 1.29
N SER A 185 12.92 11.88 1.84
CA SER A 185 14.32 12.13 2.24
C SER A 185 14.77 11.12 3.30
N SER A 186 16.00 10.61 3.21
CA SER A 186 16.56 9.73 4.23
C SER A 186 16.72 10.43 5.59
N CYS A 187 16.39 9.73 6.66
CA CYS A 187 16.64 10.18 8.03
C CYS A 187 17.94 9.58 8.57
N LEU A 188 18.66 10.34 9.39
CA LEU A 188 19.66 9.77 10.29
C LEU A 188 18.98 8.92 11.37
N TYR A 189 17.90 9.46 11.95
CA TYR A 189 17.01 8.73 12.85
C TYR A 189 15.62 9.36 12.84
N ARG A 190 14.63 8.57 13.29
CA ARG A 190 13.24 8.99 13.44
C ARG A 190 12.88 9.09 14.91
N SER A 191 12.06 10.07 15.25
CA SER A 191 11.43 10.21 16.57
C SER A 191 9.93 10.29 16.36
N GLU A 192 9.19 9.34 16.93
CA GLU A 192 7.75 9.26 16.84
C GLU A 192 7.18 9.27 18.26
N SER A 193 6.25 10.19 18.51
CA SER A 193 5.40 10.23 19.69
C SER A 193 3.95 10.40 19.26
N ASP A 194 3.01 10.26 20.19
CA ASP A 194 1.56 10.33 19.91
C ASP A 194 1.14 11.60 19.13
N ASN A 195 1.89 12.69 19.29
CA ASN A 195 1.54 13.99 18.71
C ASN A 195 2.43 14.39 17.53
N VAL A 196 3.61 13.79 17.34
CA VAL A 196 4.53 14.24 16.28
C VAL A 196 5.44 13.13 15.78
N CYS A 197 5.69 13.11 14.47
CA CYS A 197 6.74 12.31 13.84
C CYS A 197 7.80 13.24 13.23
N ARG A 198 9.05 13.13 13.67
CA ARG A 198 10.18 13.89 13.14
C ARG A 198 11.27 13.00 12.56
N CYS A 199 11.73 13.37 11.37
CA CYS A 199 12.90 12.84 10.70
C CYS A 199 14.07 13.84 10.85
N TYR A 200 15.17 13.41 11.48
CA TYR A 200 16.34 14.27 11.70
C TYR A 200 17.43 14.03 10.65
N TYR A 201 18.11 15.11 10.24
CA TYR A 201 19.25 15.12 9.33
C TYR A 201 20.27 16.19 9.76
N GLU A 202 21.45 16.23 9.16
CA GLU A 202 22.58 17.08 9.61
C GLU A 202 22.28 18.60 9.69
N GLY A 203 21.20 19.06 9.06
CA GLY A 203 20.78 20.47 9.03
C GLY A 203 19.45 20.78 9.69
N GLY A 204 18.79 19.82 10.34
CA GLY A 204 17.51 20.06 11.01
C GLY A 204 16.58 18.86 11.05
N HIS A 205 15.27 19.12 10.97
CA HIS A 205 14.26 18.08 10.95
C HIS A 205 13.16 18.38 9.93
N LYS A 206 12.56 17.31 9.42
CA LYS A 206 11.35 17.32 8.57
C LYS A 206 10.27 16.46 9.22
N PRO A 207 8.98 16.68 8.93
CA PRO A 207 7.94 15.76 9.35
C PRO A 207 8.18 14.37 8.72
N CYS A 208 7.82 13.31 9.45
CA CYS A 208 7.70 11.95 8.90
C CYS A 208 6.25 11.46 9.00
N CYS A 209 5.94 10.36 8.31
CA CYS A 209 4.61 9.77 8.38
C CYS A 209 4.52 8.73 9.52
N SER A 210 3.58 8.93 10.44
CA SER A 210 3.14 7.93 11.42
C SER A 210 2.04 7.03 10.84
N SER A 211 1.24 7.53 9.88
CA SER A 211 0.29 6.75 9.08
C SER A 211 0.82 6.42 7.68
N SER A 212 0.06 5.63 6.92
CA SER A 212 0.28 5.45 5.49
C SER A 212 0.15 6.76 4.70
N CYS A 213 0.91 6.88 3.61
CA CYS A 213 0.85 8.01 2.69
C CYS A 213 -0.15 7.72 1.58
N LEU A 214 -1.36 8.24 1.75
CA LEU A 214 -2.53 7.92 0.93
C LEU A 214 -2.95 9.12 0.10
N TYR A 215 -3.57 8.87 -1.05
CA TYR A 215 -4.16 9.93 -1.87
C TYR A 215 -5.46 10.43 -1.22
N GLN A 216 -5.61 11.74 -1.05
CA GLN A 216 -6.83 12.35 -0.53
C GLN A 216 -7.54 13.08 -1.66
N ASP A 217 -8.68 12.56 -2.14
CA ASP A 217 -9.41 13.11 -3.29
C ASP A 217 -9.84 14.58 -3.07
N GLU A 218 -10.27 14.94 -1.85
CA GLU A 218 -10.69 16.30 -1.50
C GLU A 218 -9.55 17.33 -1.58
N LEU A 219 -8.31 16.88 -1.28
CA LEU A 219 -7.11 17.72 -1.30
C LEU A 219 -6.28 17.53 -2.57
N GLN A 220 -6.67 16.57 -3.41
CA GLN A 220 -6.03 16.16 -4.66
C GLN A 220 -4.52 15.93 -4.53
N ASP A 221 -4.13 15.33 -3.42
CA ASP A 221 -2.74 15.27 -3.04
C ASP A 221 -2.50 14.15 -2.02
N TYR A 222 -1.25 13.70 -1.94
CA TYR A 222 -0.86 12.67 -1.01
C TYR A 222 -0.65 13.26 0.39
N ARG A 223 -1.31 12.65 1.37
CA ARG A 223 -1.26 13.07 2.76
C ARG A 223 -0.98 11.89 3.69
N CYS A 224 -0.30 12.19 4.78
CA CYS A 224 -0.14 11.28 5.89
C CYS A 224 -0.24 12.07 7.19
N TYR A 225 -0.55 11.38 8.28
CA TYR A 225 -0.42 11.94 9.61
C TYR A 225 1.05 11.90 10.05
N SER A 226 1.49 12.99 10.66
CA SER A 226 2.73 13.14 11.42
C SER A 226 2.36 13.32 12.89
N GLY A 227 2.09 12.21 13.57
CA GLY A 227 1.40 12.25 14.87
C GLY A 227 -0.07 12.60 14.67
N GLN A 228 -0.49 13.80 15.09
CA GLN A 228 -1.86 14.30 14.91
C GLN A 228 -2.02 15.27 13.73
N GLU A 229 -0.92 15.74 13.14
CA GLU A 229 -0.93 16.73 12.07
C GLU A 229 -0.99 16.06 10.70
N LEU A 230 -1.91 16.50 9.84
CA LEU A 230 -1.98 16.04 8.45
C LEU A 230 -0.97 16.82 7.60
N VAL A 231 -0.01 16.13 7.02
CA VAL A 231 1.08 16.73 6.22
C VAL A 231 1.11 16.18 4.80
N ARG A 232 1.64 16.95 3.85
CA ARG A 232 1.95 16.47 2.50
C ARG A 232 3.02 15.39 2.58
N CYS A 233 2.83 14.30 1.83
CA CYS A 233 3.80 13.23 1.72
C CYS A 233 4.06 12.84 0.27
N SER A 234 5.19 12.20 0.02
CA SER A 234 5.57 11.62 -1.26
C SER A 234 5.46 10.10 -1.12
N PRO A 235 4.48 9.45 -1.74
CA PRO A 235 4.37 8.00 -1.67
C PRO A 235 5.57 7.37 -2.37
N ARG A 236 6.00 6.19 -1.91
CA ARG A 236 6.93 5.35 -2.67
C ARG A 236 6.09 4.50 -3.64
N TYR A 237 6.16 4.80 -4.93
CA TYR A 237 5.30 4.16 -5.92
C TYR A 237 6.07 3.63 -7.14
N SER A 238 7.32 4.02 -7.36
CA SER A 238 8.04 3.63 -8.59
C SER A 238 9.54 3.47 -8.39
N LEU A 239 10.09 2.48 -9.09
CA LEU A 239 11.51 2.23 -9.33
C LEU A 239 11.91 2.49 -10.79
N ILE A 240 11.08 3.19 -11.55
CA ILE A 240 11.37 3.60 -12.92
C ILE A 240 11.16 5.10 -13.13
N THR A 241 12.04 5.71 -13.92
CA THR A 241 11.95 7.11 -14.33
C THR A 241 10.79 7.33 -15.31
N ALA A 242 10.49 8.60 -15.64
CA ALA A 242 9.50 8.95 -16.66
C ALA A 242 9.82 8.36 -18.06
N ASP A 243 11.10 8.09 -18.32
CA ASP A 243 11.60 7.46 -19.56
C ASP A 243 11.81 5.94 -19.42
N GLY A 244 11.41 5.35 -18.30
CA GLY A 244 11.47 3.89 -18.06
C GLY A 244 12.84 3.35 -17.65
N GLN A 245 13.80 4.20 -17.27
CA GLN A 245 15.09 3.74 -16.72
C GLN A 245 14.92 3.28 -15.27
N ARG A 246 15.69 2.26 -14.86
CA ARG A 246 15.63 1.72 -13.50
C ARG A 246 16.31 2.65 -12.49
N CYS A 247 15.54 3.05 -11.49
CA CYS A 247 16.00 3.72 -10.29
C CYS A 247 16.68 2.74 -9.32
N LYS A 248 17.51 3.26 -8.42
CA LYS A 248 18.02 2.50 -7.28
C LYS A 248 16.91 2.18 -6.28
N GLU A 249 17.04 1.04 -5.62
CA GLU A 249 16.06 0.57 -4.64
C GLU A 249 16.06 1.41 -3.34
N ASP A 250 17.22 1.96 -2.98
CA ASP A 250 17.42 2.86 -1.84
C ASP A 250 17.06 4.31 -2.15
N HIS A 251 16.89 4.66 -3.43
CA HIS A 251 16.54 6.01 -3.88
C HIS A 251 15.47 5.97 -5.00
N PRO A 252 14.27 5.43 -4.71
CA PRO A 252 13.16 5.30 -5.68
C PRO A 252 12.60 6.67 -6.11
N CYS A 253 11.52 6.68 -6.88
CA CYS A 253 10.85 7.93 -7.21
C CYS A 253 10.17 8.54 -5.97
N ALA A 254 10.58 9.75 -5.59
CA ALA A 254 9.95 10.58 -4.57
C ALA A 254 10.27 12.07 -4.82
N THR A 255 9.73 12.97 -4.00
CA THR A 255 9.99 14.41 -4.16
C THR A 255 11.30 14.86 -3.52
N TYR A 256 11.74 14.23 -2.43
CA TYR A 256 12.99 14.54 -1.73
C TYR A 256 13.11 16.02 -1.32
N GLY A 257 11.97 16.67 -1.03
CA GLY A 257 11.91 18.09 -0.69
C GLY A 257 11.88 19.05 -1.88
N HIS A 258 11.80 18.53 -3.10
CA HIS A 258 11.63 19.32 -4.32
C HIS A 258 10.17 19.37 -4.77
N GLY A 259 9.84 20.28 -5.68
CA GLY A 259 8.50 20.41 -6.29
C GLY A 259 8.25 19.42 -7.44
N TYR A 260 9.07 18.38 -7.60
CA TYR A 260 8.97 17.39 -8.67
C TYR A 260 9.46 16.02 -8.17
N TYR A 261 8.99 14.95 -8.82
CA TYR A 261 9.41 13.60 -8.50
C TYR A 261 10.65 13.23 -9.31
N TRP A 262 11.62 12.59 -8.66
CA TRP A 262 12.85 12.12 -9.30
C TRP A 262 13.41 10.93 -8.54
N CYS A 263 14.40 10.27 -9.13
CA CYS A 263 15.14 9.18 -8.50
C CYS A 263 16.60 9.22 -8.93
N ARG A 264 17.44 8.40 -8.30
CA ARG A 264 18.80 8.12 -8.80
C ARG A 264 18.79 6.84 -9.60
N THR A 265 19.40 6.86 -10.79
CA THR A 265 19.58 5.65 -11.60
C THR A 265 20.79 4.85 -11.13
N SER A 266 20.94 3.63 -11.66
CA SER A 266 22.14 2.82 -11.45
C SER A 266 23.45 3.48 -11.93
N ALA A 267 23.36 4.47 -12.82
CA ALA A 267 24.49 5.27 -13.31
C ALA A 267 24.82 6.49 -12.43
N GLU A 268 24.19 6.62 -11.25
CA GLU A 268 24.28 7.81 -10.36
C GLU A 268 23.70 9.10 -10.96
N GLU A 269 22.91 8.99 -12.03
CA GLU A 269 22.25 10.14 -12.63
C GLU A 269 20.93 10.45 -11.91
N THR A 270 20.66 11.74 -11.72
CA THR A 270 19.35 12.22 -11.29
C THR A 270 18.44 12.30 -12.50
N SER A 271 17.34 11.54 -12.47
CA SER A 271 16.38 11.50 -13.58
C SER A 271 14.96 11.79 -13.07
N PRO A 272 14.13 12.51 -13.85
CA PRO A 272 12.76 12.82 -13.48
C PRO A 272 11.90 11.55 -13.46
N CYS A 273 10.94 11.51 -12.54
CA CYS A 273 9.91 10.49 -12.45
C CYS A 273 8.54 11.09 -12.77
N SER A 274 7.67 10.27 -13.35
CA SER A 274 6.28 10.65 -13.58
C SER A 274 5.54 10.69 -12.24
N PRO A 275 4.98 11.83 -11.81
CA PRO A 275 4.26 11.89 -10.54
C PRO A 275 3.12 10.85 -10.50
N PRO A 276 2.73 10.38 -9.31
CA PRO A 276 1.65 9.40 -9.13
C PRO A 276 0.26 10.04 -9.33
N LEU A 277 0.04 10.74 -10.46
CA LEU A 277 -1.17 11.49 -10.80
C LEU A 277 -1.87 10.84 -12.00
N TRP A 278 -2.70 9.84 -11.72
CA TRP A 278 -3.33 9.00 -12.75
C TRP A 278 -4.55 9.64 -13.43
N ARG A 279 -5.11 10.70 -12.85
CA ARG A 279 -6.22 11.48 -13.42
C ARG A 279 -5.78 12.78 -14.07
N SER A 280 -4.48 12.99 -14.24
CA SER A 280 -4.01 14.21 -14.90
C SER A 280 -4.49 14.26 -16.35
N LYS A 281 -4.88 15.46 -16.80
CA LYS A 281 -5.60 15.64 -18.06
C LYS A 281 -4.95 16.74 -18.88
N ALA A 282 -4.82 16.49 -20.18
CA ALA A 282 -4.32 17.44 -21.14
C ALA A 282 -5.38 18.46 -21.55
N LYS A 283 -4.93 19.61 -22.03
CA LYS A 283 -5.76 20.71 -22.53
C LYS A 283 -6.68 20.29 -23.68
N ASN A 284 -6.26 19.32 -24.50
CA ASN A 284 -7.09 18.72 -25.55
C ASN A 284 -8.19 17.76 -25.02
N GLY A 285 -8.37 17.65 -23.70
CA GLY A 285 -9.38 16.82 -23.06
C GLY A 285 -9.01 15.35 -22.88
N LYS A 286 -7.83 14.91 -23.36
CA LYS A 286 -7.36 13.53 -23.19
C LYS A 286 -6.65 13.35 -21.85
N TYR A 287 -6.78 12.17 -21.25
CA TYR A 287 -5.97 11.83 -20.06
C TYR A 287 -4.51 11.66 -20.43
N CYS A 288 -3.64 12.09 -19.51
CA CYS A 288 -2.22 11.89 -19.62
C CYS A 288 -1.86 10.40 -19.48
N ARG A 289 -0.81 9.98 -20.16
CA ARG A 289 -0.23 8.66 -19.96
C ARG A 289 0.19 8.46 -18.51
N SER A 290 -0.10 7.29 -17.98
CA SER A 290 0.20 6.92 -16.59
C SER A 290 1.69 6.94 -16.25
N ASN A 291 2.54 6.59 -17.21
CA ASN A 291 4.00 6.61 -17.06
C ASN A 291 4.62 8.00 -17.37
N HIS A 292 3.79 8.99 -17.70
CA HIS A 292 4.21 10.35 -18.02
C HIS A 292 3.09 11.35 -17.66
N ALA A 293 2.63 11.29 -16.42
CA ALA A 293 1.57 12.14 -15.88
C ALA A 293 1.95 13.62 -15.94
N CYS A 294 0.98 14.51 -15.79
CA CYS A 294 1.21 15.94 -15.95
C CYS A 294 2.30 16.50 -15.01
N ALA A 295 3.40 16.97 -15.59
CA ALA A 295 4.49 17.65 -14.87
C ALA A 295 5.33 18.48 -15.85
N LYS A 296 6.26 19.29 -15.31
CA LYS A 296 7.09 20.18 -16.12
C LYS A 296 8.14 19.45 -16.97
N TYR A 297 8.75 18.39 -16.45
CA TYR A 297 9.84 17.66 -17.13
C TYR A 297 10.91 18.57 -17.78
N GLY A 298 11.33 19.63 -17.06
CA GLY A 298 12.30 20.61 -17.54
C GLY A 298 11.75 21.72 -18.45
N GLN A 299 10.46 21.71 -18.77
CA GLN A 299 9.77 22.76 -19.52
C GLN A 299 9.23 23.87 -18.60
N SER A 300 8.85 25.00 -19.19
CA SER A 300 8.22 26.12 -18.46
C SER A 300 6.85 25.76 -17.91
N GLU A 301 6.06 25.01 -18.69
CA GLU A 301 4.70 24.59 -18.37
C GLU A 301 4.60 23.07 -18.24
N PRO A 302 3.72 22.57 -17.36
CA PRO A 302 3.34 21.17 -17.31
C PRO A 302 2.81 20.65 -18.65
N TRP A 303 3.27 19.47 -19.03
CA TRP A 303 2.81 18.75 -20.22
C TRP A 303 2.79 17.25 -19.96
N CYS A 304 2.10 16.52 -20.85
CA CYS A 304 2.10 15.06 -20.83
C CYS A 304 1.89 14.49 -22.23
N TYR A 305 2.18 13.19 -22.39
CA TYR A 305 1.76 12.45 -23.57
C TYR A 305 0.30 12.07 -23.46
N THR A 306 -0.45 12.23 -24.55
CA THR A 306 -1.89 11.93 -24.64
C THR A 306 -2.21 10.63 -25.38
N ASP A 307 -1.18 9.95 -25.89
CA ASP A 307 -1.26 8.63 -26.53
C ASP A 307 0.11 7.95 -26.63
N ASP A 308 0.12 6.72 -27.15
CA ASP A 308 1.29 5.87 -27.31
C ASP A 308 2.12 6.21 -28.57
N GLU A 309 1.58 7.06 -29.45
CA GLU A 309 2.26 7.56 -30.64
C GLU A 309 3.21 8.73 -30.32
N GLY A 310 3.13 9.25 -29.10
CA GLY A 310 3.96 10.34 -28.60
C GLY A 310 3.38 11.71 -28.88
N ASN A 311 2.07 11.82 -29.18
CA ASN A 311 1.43 13.13 -29.19
C ASN A 311 1.39 13.67 -27.76
N SER A 312 1.65 14.96 -27.61
CA SER A 312 1.76 15.63 -26.33
C SER A 312 0.98 16.94 -26.35
N ASP A 313 0.51 17.35 -25.18
CA ASP A 313 -0.11 18.66 -25.00
C ASP A 313 0.20 19.18 -23.59
N LYS A 314 -0.01 20.47 -23.38
CA LYS A 314 -0.02 21.07 -22.05
C LYS A 314 -1.13 20.45 -21.21
N CYS A 315 -0.96 20.41 -19.90
CA CYS A 315 -1.85 19.66 -19.04
C CYS A 315 -2.08 20.31 -17.68
N CYS A 316 -3.10 19.82 -17.00
CA CYS A 316 -3.46 20.16 -15.64
C CYS A 316 -3.13 18.95 -14.74
N THR A 317 -2.64 19.22 -13.53
CA THR A 317 -2.27 18.17 -12.57
C THR A 317 -3.46 17.39 -12.06
N SER A 318 -4.66 17.94 -12.20
CA SER A 318 -5.94 17.33 -11.83
C SER A 318 -7.02 17.59 -12.89
N ASP A 319 -8.06 16.77 -12.85
CA ASP A 319 -9.29 16.85 -13.66
C ASP A 319 -10.40 17.44 -12.78
N ASP A 320 -10.31 18.74 -12.49
CA ASP A 320 -11.25 19.49 -11.67
C ASP A 320 -11.61 20.85 -12.29
N CYS A 321 -12.52 21.59 -11.65
CA CYS A 321 -13.00 22.89 -12.14
C CYS A 321 -12.06 24.07 -11.85
N TYR A 322 -10.93 23.85 -11.17
CA TYR A 322 -10.08 24.94 -10.70
C TYR A 322 -8.60 24.74 -11.03
N SER A 323 -8.23 23.73 -11.80
CA SER A 323 -6.85 23.44 -12.18
C SER A 323 -6.51 24.10 -13.51
N ALA A 324 -5.51 24.98 -13.48
CA ALA A 324 -4.98 25.62 -14.67
C ALA A 324 -3.69 24.93 -15.15
N VAL A 325 -3.39 25.07 -16.45
CA VAL A 325 -2.23 24.46 -17.12
C VAL A 325 -0.89 24.84 -16.47
N ASN A 326 -0.75 26.06 -15.96
CA ASN A 326 0.49 26.49 -15.29
C ASN A 326 0.67 25.94 -13.86
N GLY A 327 -0.27 25.10 -13.39
CA GLY A 327 -0.29 24.54 -12.04
C GLY A 327 -0.83 25.49 -10.96
N LYS A 328 -1.36 26.66 -11.35
CA LYS A 328 -2.10 27.54 -10.44
C LYS A 328 -3.55 27.07 -10.30
N THR A 329 -4.16 27.51 -9.21
CA THR A 329 -5.59 27.36 -8.96
C THR A 329 -6.34 28.52 -9.57
N CYS A 330 -7.43 28.24 -10.28
CA CYS A 330 -8.38 29.21 -10.75
C CYS A 330 -9.06 29.95 -9.59
N ARG A 331 -9.51 31.17 -9.85
CA ARG A 331 -10.26 31.97 -8.89
C ARG A 331 -11.60 31.29 -8.59
N SER A 332 -12.04 31.35 -7.34
CA SER A 332 -13.24 30.65 -6.86
C SER A 332 -14.56 31.09 -7.51
N ASP A 333 -14.60 32.29 -8.10
CA ASP A 333 -15.72 32.88 -8.83
C ASP A 333 -15.54 32.83 -10.35
N HIS A 334 -14.49 32.16 -10.85
CA HIS A 334 -14.21 32.02 -12.27
C HIS A 334 -13.61 30.64 -12.54
N GLU A 335 -14.45 29.62 -12.39
CA GLU A 335 -14.09 28.23 -12.67
C GLU A 335 -13.74 28.01 -14.14
N CYS A 336 -13.14 26.86 -14.41
CA CYS A 336 -12.77 26.45 -15.75
C CYS A 336 -14.00 26.31 -16.65
N GLY A 337 -13.98 27.08 -17.73
CA GLY A 337 -15.10 27.15 -18.67
C GLY A 337 -14.68 27.76 -20.00
N TYR A 338 -15.59 27.76 -20.97
CA TYR A 338 -15.38 28.39 -22.26
C TYR A 338 -15.47 29.92 -22.18
N HIS A 339 -16.35 30.45 -21.32
CA HIS A 339 -16.55 31.90 -21.12
C HIS A 339 -16.65 32.69 -22.45
N GLY A 340 -17.31 32.12 -23.46
CA GLY A 340 -17.48 32.71 -24.79
C GLY A 340 -16.33 32.49 -25.78
N TYR A 341 -15.33 31.67 -25.44
CA TYR A 341 -14.21 31.28 -26.32
C TYR A 341 -14.32 29.82 -26.76
N SER A 342 -13.48 29.40 -27.70
CA SER A 342 -13.40 28.00 -28.17
C SER A 342 -12.44 27.12 -27.37
N PHE A 343 -11.94 27.62 -26.24
CA PHE A 343 -11.00 26.94 -25.37
C PHE A 343 -11.40 27.14 -23.92
N LEU A 344 -11.05 26.18 -23.07
CA LEU A 344 -11.27 26.25 -21.63
C LEU A 344 -10.21 27.13 -20.98
N TRP A 345 -10.63 28.04 -20.11
CA TRP A 345 -9.72 28.92 -19.38
C TRP A 345 -10.35 29.45 -18.08
N CYS A 346 -9.50 30.03 -17.23
CA CYS A 346 -9.92 30.70 -16.01
C CYS A 346 -9.00 31.87 -15.65
N TYR A 347 -9.45 32.78 -14.77
CA TYR A 347 -8.56 33.71 -14.08
C TYR A 347 -7.84 33.01 -12.91
N THR A 348 -6.56 33.33 -12.71
CA THR A 348 -5.68 32.71 -11.70
C THR A 348 -5.30 33.65 -10.56
N ASP A 349 -5.68 34.92 -10.64
CA ASP A 349 -5.48 35.92 -9.59
C ASP A 349 -6.45 37.10 -9.71
N ASP A 350 -6.39 38.02 -8.74
CA ASP A 350 -7.22 39.22 -8.66
C ASP A 350 -6.86 40.30 -9.70
N ASN A 351 -5.71 40.16 -10.38
CA ASN A 351 -5.31 41.04 -11.48
C ASN A 351 -5.84 40.56 -12.84
N ASN A 352 -6.70 39.54 -12.85
CA ASN A 352 -7.27 38.93 -14.04
C ASN A 352 -6.20 38.33 -14.98
N ASN A 353 -5.07 37.85 -14.43
CA ASN A 353 -4.18 36.99 -15.22
C ASN A 353 -4.88 35.67 -15.49
N TRP A 354 -4.97 35.26 -16.75
CA TRP A 354 -5.69 34.06 -17.16
C TRP A 354 -4.75 32.92 -17.54
N GLU A 355 -5.28 31.70 -17.51
CA GLU A 355 -4.60 30.49 -17.97
C GLU A 355 -5.59 29.49 -18.57
N TYR A 356 -5.11 28.62 -19.45
CA TYR A 356 -5.89 27.51 -19.97
C TYR A 356 -6.28 26.49 -18.89
N CYS A 357 -7.44 25.87 -19.08
CA CYS A 357 -7.96 24.77 -18.28
C CYS A 357 -8.02 23.47 -19.08
N CYS A 358 -8.30 22.36 -18.38
CA CYS A 358 -8.38 21.02 -18.97
C CYS A 358 -9.75 20.32 -18.79
N THR A 359 -10.64 20.94 -18.01
CA THR A 359 -11.96 20.38 -17.65
C THR A 359 -13.00 21.48 -17.78
N ASP A 360 -14.13 21.15 -18.41
CA ASP A 360 -15.26 22.06 -18.58
C ASP A 360 -16.25 21.87 -17.43
N CYS A 361 -16.60 22.97 -16.78
CA CYS A 361 -17.57 23.00 -15.68
C CYS A 361 -18.74 23.97 -15.94
N ASP A 362 -18.81 24.61 -17.12
CA ASP A 362 -19.87 25.58 -17.45
C ASP A 362 -21.25 24.91 -17.62
N ASP A 363 -21.28 23.65 -18.06
CA ASP A 363 -22.48 22.82 -18.00
C ASP A 363 -22.51 22.12 -16.64
N GLY A 364 -23.61 22.22 -15.89
CA GLY A 364 -23.84 21.54 -14.60
C GLY A 364 -23.87 20.00 -14.68
N GLY A 365 -22.84 19.42 -15.29
CA GLY A 365 -22.71 18.07 -15.81
C GLY A 365 -21.28 17.56 -15.59
N ASN A 366 -20.79 17.66 -14.36
CA ASN A 366 -19.92 16.60 -13.83
C ASN A 366 -20.52 16.06 -12.52
N THR A 367 -21.71 15.46 -12.63
CA THR A 367 -22.23 14.57 -11.58
C THR A 367 -21.53 13.21 -11.55
N ASP A 368 -20.52 12.95 -12.40
CA ASP A 368 -19.74 11.69 -12.32
C ASP A 368 -18.67 11.71 -11.23
N ASN A 369 -18.52 12.81 -10.50
CA ASN A 369 -17.79 12.83 -9.22
C ASN A 369 -18.68 12.65 -7.99
N THR A 370 -19.94 12.21 -8.14
CA THR A 370 -20.48 11.34 -7.08
C THR A 370 -19.75 10.00 -7.16
N CYS A 371 -18.55 9.95 -6.62
CA CYS A 371 -18.23 8.83 -5.75
C CYS A 371 -19.34 8.84 -4.70
N VAL A 372 -20.43 8.12 -5.01
CA VAL A 372 -21.28 7.55 -3.99
C VAL A 372 -20.29 6.78 -3.15
N ASN A 373 -19.96 7.36 -1.99
CA ASN A 373 -19.32 6.66 -0.92
C ASN A 373 -20.25 5.50 -0.55
N THR A 374 -20.20 4.41 -1.31
CA THR A 374 -20.40 3.09 -0.76
C THR A 374 -19.16 2.78 0.07
N TYR A 375 -18.99 3.55 1.16
CA TYR A 375 -18.68 2.89 2.39
C TYR A 375 -19.86 1.96 2.64
N ALA A 376 -19.75 0.73 2.14
CA ALA A 376 -20.24 -0.40 2.88
C ALA A 376 -19.48 -0.36 4.22
N SER A 377 -19.89 0.53 5.12
CA SER A 377 -19.54 0.43 6.52
C SER A 377 -20.23 -0.82 7.01
N PRO A 378 -19.50 -1.90 7.35
CA PRO A 378 -20.12 -3.09 7.89
C PRO A 378 -20.46 -2.88 9.37
N PHE A 379 -20.96 -1.71 9.78
CA PHE A 379 -21.39 -1.44 11.15
C PHE A 379 -22.53 -0.42 11.21
N SER A 380 -23.69 -0.80 10.67
CA SER A 380 -24.97 -0.12 10.97
C SER A 380 -26.11 -1.15 10.94
N ASN A 381 -26.14 -2.02 11.94
CA ASN A 381 -27.35 -2.77 12.31
C ASN A 381 -27.26 -3.23 13.76
N TYR A 382 -27.16 -2.27 14.70
CA TYR A 382 -27.60 -2.48 16.08
C TYR A 382 -28.01 -1.13 16.66
N ALA A 383 -29.18 -0.64 16.27
CA ALA A 383 -29.93 0.26 17.14
C ALA A 383 -30.50 -0.59 18.30
N PRO A 384 -30.15 -0.31 19.56
CA PRO A 384 -30.74 -1.02 20.69
C PRO A 384 -32.13 -0.45 20.95
N ALA A 385 -33.14 -1.32 20.87
CA ALA A 385 -34.45 -1.04 21.45
C ALA A 385 -34.28 -1.01 22.97
N TRP A 386 -34.29 0.19 23.54
CA TRP A 386 -34.40 0.39 24.98
C TRP A 386 -35.87 0.50 25.36
N MET A 387 -36.28 -0.45 26.21
CA MET A 387 -37.48 -0.53 27.07
C MET A 387 -38.86 -0.55 26.41
#